data_AF-A0A929HAB7-F1
#
_entry.id   AF-A0A929HAB7-F1
#
_cell.length_a   1.000
_cell.length_b   1.000
_cell.length_c   1.000
_cell.angle_alpha   90.00
_cell.angle_beta   90.00
_cell.angle_gamma   90.00
#
_symmetry.space_group_name_H-M   'P 1'
#
loop_
_entity.id
_entity.type
_entity.pdbx_description
1 polymer ?
#
loop_
_entity_poly.entity_id
_entity_poly.type
_entity_poly.pdbx_seq_one_letter_code
_entity_poly.pdbx_strand_id
1 'polypeptide(L)'
;MLRKFIVLSSLLLAVYCLNAQSSIEELMPVRGFSIAAPGPQALDQFVTFIEDELATRDINVLILRVDYNYQYKSHPELKDS
;
A
#
# COMPACT_ATOMS: atom_id res chain seq x y z
N MET A 1 -12.90 -5.30 51.95
CA MET A 1 -12.29 -4.38 50.96
C MET A 1 -11.53 -5.11 49.86
N LEU A 2 -10.76 -6.14 50.18
CA LEU A 2 -9.98 -6.94 49.21
C LEU A 2 -10.80 -7.55 48.04
N ARG A 3 -12.00 -8.09 48.32
CA ARG A 3 -12.90 -8.64 47.29
C ARG A 3 -13.32 -7.63 46.22
N LYS A 4 -13.52 -6.37 46.60
CA LYS A 4 -13.90 -5.28 45.67
C LYS A 4 -12.71 -4.90 44.78
N PHE A 5 -11.50 -4.90 45.34
CA PHE A 5 -10.27 -4.66 44.58
C PHE A 5 -10.00 -5.76 43.54
N ILE A 6 -10.23 -7.02 43.90
CA ILE A 6 -10.07 -8.15 42.97
C ILE A 6 -11.06 -8.02 41.81
N VAL A 7 -12.35 -7.76 42.08
CA VAL A 7 -13.36 -7.60 41.03
C VAL A 7 -13.05 -6.41 40.13
N LEU A 8 -12.61 -5.28 40.69
CA LEU A 8 -12.23 -4.10 39.91
C LEU A 8 -11.00 -4.37 39.03
N SER A 9 -9.99 -5.07 39.56
CA SER A 9 -8.80 -5.47 38.81
C SER A 9 -9.13 -6.44 37.68
N SER A 10 -10.00 -7.42 37.92
CA SER A 10 -10.47 -8.35 36.89
C SER A 10 -11.27 -7.63 35.80
N LEU A 11 -12.07 -6.63 36.17
CA LEU A 11 -12.84 -5.84 35.21
C LEU A 11 -11.92 -4.95 34.35
N LEU A 12 -10.92 -4.30 34.95
CA LEU A 12 -9.92 -3.53 34.18
C LEU A 12 -9.17 -4.43 33.20
N LEU A 13 -8.71 -5.60 33.66
CA LEU A 13 -7.98 -6.55 32.80
C LEU A 13 -8.84 -7.05 31.64
N ALA A 14 -10.13 -7.29 31.86
CA ALA A 14 -11.07 -7.69 30.81
C ALA A 14 -11.25 -6.60 29.75
N VAL A 15 -11.26 -5.31 30.14
CA VAL A 15 -11.36 -4.18 29.18
C VAL A 15 -10.09 -4.05 28.33
N TYR A 16 -8.90 -4.32 28.88
CA TYR A 16 -7.65 -4.32 28.11
C TYR A 16 -7.58 -5.41 27.03
N CYS A 17 -8.34 -6.50 27.16
CA CYS A 17 -8.37 -7.57 26.17
C CYS A 17 -9.38 -7.32 25.02
N LEU A 18 -10.19 -6.25 25.09
CA LEU A 18 -11.16 -5.93 24.05
C LEU A 18 -10.49 -5.17 22.90
N ASN A 19 -10.07 -5.88 21.85
CA ASN A 19 -9.66 -5.29 20.57
C ASN A 19 -10.73 -5.62 19.52
N ALA A 20 -11.74 -4.77 19.40
CA ALA A 20 -12.86 -4.97 18.46
C ALA A 20 -12.66 -4.27 17.10
N GLN A 21 -11.63 -3.44 16.95
CA GLN A 21 -11.38 -2.66 15.75
C GLN A 21 -10.28 -3.31 14.92
N SER A 22 -10.61 -3.80 13.74
CA SER A 22 -9.62 -4.14 12.72
C SER A 22 -8.89 -2.89 12.26
N SER A 23 -7.57 -2.99 12.07
CA SER A 23 -6.80 -1.88 11.50
C SER A 23 -7.18 -1.68 10.03
N ILE A 24 -6.95 -0.46 9.53
CA ILE A 24 -7.15 -0.19 8.10
C ILE A 24 -6.22 -1.07 7.26
N GLU A 25 -5.00 -1.34 7.71
CA GLU A 25 -4.09 -2.28 7.06
C GLU A 25 -4.67 -3.70 6.94
N GLU A 26 -5.41 -4.19 7.95
CA GLU A 26 -6.03 -5.52 7.91
C GLU A 26 -7.19 -5.56 6.89
N LEU A 27 -8.00 -4.50 6.86
CA LEU A 27 -9.17 -4.41 5.98
C LEU A 27 -8.79 -4.10 4.52
N MET A 28 -7.72 -3.33 4.32
CA MET A 28 -7.23 -2.89 3.02
C MET A 28 -5.72 -3.15 2.90
N PRO A 29 -5.32 -4.42 2.78
CA PRO A 29 -3.90 -4.79 2.75
C PRO A 29 -3.19 -4.36 1.46
N VAL A 30 -3.95 -3.99 0.42
CA VAL A 30 -3.42 -3.51 -0.86
C VAL A 30 -3.51 -2.00 -0.90
N ARG A 31 -2.36 -1.35 -1.04
CA ARG A 31 -2.22 0.09 -1.24
C ARG A 31 -1.50 0.32 -2.54
N GLY A 32 -2.19 0.95 -3.50
CA GLY A 32 -1.64 1.06 -4.84
C GLY A 32 -1.91 2.39 -5.53
N PHE A 33 -1.02 2.71 -6.46
CA PHE A 33 -1.20 3.78 -7.42
C PHE A 33 -1.47 3.25 -8.82
N SER A 34 -2.25 4.02 -9.57
CA SER A 34 -2.42 3.86 -11.01
C SER A 34 -1.89 5.11 -11.68
N ILE A 35 -0.75 5.01 -12.36
CA ILE A 35 -0.06 6.14 -12.99
C ILE A 35 0.43 5.77 -14.38
N ALA A 36 0.66 6.79 -15.22
CA ALA A 36 1.22 6.61 -16.55
C ALA A 36 2.69 6.18 -16.44
N ALA A 37 3.15 5.39 -17.41
CA ALA A 37 4.56 5.07 -17.57
C ALA A 37 5.37 6.36 -17.78
N PRO A 38 6.58 6.45 -17.20
CA PRO A 38 7.45 7.60 -17.46
C PRO A 38 7.88 7.61 -18.93
N GLY A 39 8.16 8.79 -19.44
CA GLY A 39 8.95 8.92 -20.67
C GLY A 39 10.39 8.42 -20.45
N PRO A 40 11.13 8.05 -21.51
CA PRO A 40 12.50 7.55 -21.38
C PRO A 40 13.45 8.49 -20.61
N GLN A 41 13.25 9.81 -20.73
CA GLN A 41 14.07 10.82 -20.08
C GLN A 41 13.84 10.91 -18.56
N ALA A 42 12.72 10.37 -18.06
CA ALA A 42 12.33 10.42 -16.67
C ALA A 42 12.53 9.07 -15.94
N LEU A 43 13.16 8.08 -16.60
CA LEU A 43 13.32 6.74 -16.05
C LEU A 43 14.04 6.76 -14.69
N ASP A 44 15.17 7.45 -14.60
CA ASP A 44 15.96 7.50 -13.36
C ASP A 44 15.15 8.12 -12.21
N GLN A 45 14.45 9.22 -12.47
CA GLN A 45 13.56 9.85 -11.48
C GLN A 45 12.41 8.93 -11.07
N PHE A 46 11.88 8.15 -12.01
CA PHE A 46 10.81 7.20 -11.73
C PHE A 46 11.29 6.03 -10.87
N VAL A 47 12.51 5.55 -11.08
CA VAL A 47 13.15 4.53 -10.21
C VAL A 47 13.32 5.09 -8.80
N THR A 48 13.89 6.28 -8.66
CA THR A 48 14.02 6.97 -7.36
C THR A 48 12.65 7.15 -6.69
N PHE A 49 11.61 7.54 -7.44
CA PHE A 49 10.25 7.64 -6.92
C PHE A 49 9.72 6.30 -6.37
N ILE A 50 9.97 5.18 -7.04
CA ILE A 50 9.57 3.87 -6.54
C ILE A 50 10.31 3.53 -5.25
N GLU A 51 11.63 3.71 -5.23
CA GLU A 51 12.49 3.32 -4.11
C GLU A 51 12.28 4.20 -2.88
N ASP A 52 12.26 5.52 -3.06
CA ASP A 52 12.28 6.47 -1.96
C ASP A 52 10.87 6.91 -1.55
N GLU A 53 9.92 7.01 -2.49
CA GLU A 53 8.60 7.56 -2.20
C GLU A 53 7.51 6.49 -2.01
N LEU A 54 7.48 5.45 -2.84
CA LEU A 54 6.47 4.39 -2.73
C LEU A 54 6.75 3.46 -1.55
N ALA A 55 8.00 3.02 -1.40
CA ALA A 55 8.37 2.09 -0.34
C ALA A 55 8.16 2.70 1.06
N THR A 56 8.52 3.98 1.26
CA THR A 56 8.36 4.68 2.55
C THR A 56 6.90 4.92 2.96
N ARG A 57 5.96 4.80 2.02
CA ARG A 57 4.52 4.97 2.24
C ARG A 57 3.75 3.65 2.20
N ASP A 58 4.48 2.52 2.20
CA ASP A 58 3.93 1.17 2.08
C ASP A 58 2.95 1.01 0.89
N ILE A 59 3.22 1.69 -0.22
CA ILE A 59 2.55 1.42 -1.48
C ILE A 59 3.13 0.12 -2.03
N ASN A 60 2.30 -0.92 -2.09
CA ASN A 60 2.72 -2.28 -2.41
C ASN A 60 2.22 -2.76 -3.77
N VAL A 61 1.44 -1.95 -4.49
CA VAL A 61 0.97 -2.23 -5.85
C VAL A 61 1.13 -1.01 -6.74
N LEU A 62 1.74 -1.20 -7.91
CA LEU A 62 1.84 -0.16 -8.94
C LEU A 62 1.20 -0.66 -10.23
N ILE A 63 0.12 -0.01 -10.65
CA ILE A 63 -0.49 -0.22 -11.97
C ILE A 63 0.13 0.80 -12.92
N LEU A 64 1.05 0.32 -13.76
CA LEU A 64 1.72 1.14 -14.76
C LEU A 64 0.92 1.15 -16.06
N ARG A 65 0.39 2.32 -16.44
CA ARG A 65 -0.31 2.49 -17.72
C ARG A 65 0.72 2.85 -18.80
N VAL A 66 1.08 1.86 -19.60
CA VAL A 66 2.05 2.02 -20.70
C VAL A 66 1.40 2.52 -22.00
N ASP A 67 0.07 2.53 -22.07
CA ASP A 67 -0.72 2.84 -23.27
C ASP A 67 -0.11 2.16 -24.51
N TYR A 68 0.27 2.93 -25.53
CA TYR A 68 0.92 2.46 -26.75
C TYR A 68 2.46 2.59 -26.71
N ASN A 69 3.03 3.06 -25.61
CA ASN A 69 4.49 3.24 -25.44
C ASN A 69 5.21 1.92 -25.07
N TYR A 70 4.69 0.79 -25.54
CA TYR A 70 5.29 -0.53 -25.34
C TYR A 70 5.83 -1.07 -26.66
N GLN A 71 6.95 -1.78 -26.61
CA GLN A 71 7.56 -2.37 -27.79
C GLN A 71 6.93 -3.74 -28.11
N TYR A 72 5.73 -3.71 -28.70
CA TYR A 72 5.01 -4.90 -29.14
C TYR A 72 5.79 -5.63 -30.24
N LYS A 73 5.98 -6.95 -30.08
CA LYS A 73 6.69 -7.79 -31.06
C LYS A 73 5.82 -8.23 -32.23
N SER A 74 4.56 -8.58 -31.95
CA SER A 74 3.62 -9.08 -32.97
C SER A 74 2.90 -7.96 -33.72
N HIS A 75 2.66 -6.83 -33.05
CA HIS A 75 1.95 -5.66 -33.56
C HIS A 75 2.79 -4.38 -33.38
N PRO A 76 3.96 -4.29 -34.03
CA PRO A 76 4.85 -3.13 -33.87
C PRO A 76 4.21 -1.82 -34.34
N GLU A 77 3.19 -1.87 -35.20
CA GLU A 77 2.40 -0.73 -35.66
C GLU A 77 1.63 -0.02 -34.54
N LEU A 78 1.43 -0.68 -33.39
CA LEU A 78 0.76 -0.11 -32.24
C LEU A 78 1.68 0.78 -31.40
N LYS A 79 2.99 0.80 -31.66
CA LYS A 79 3.89 1.66 -30.91
C LYS A 79 3.63 3.11 -31.29
N ASP A 80 3.25 3.95 -30.32
CA ASP A 80 3.14 5.39 -30.54
C ASP A 80 4.53 5.98 -30.85
N SER A 81 4.59 6.89 -31.83
CA SER A 81 5.85 7.35 -32.44
C SER A 81 6.70 8.21 -31.51
#